data_AF-A0A840XQ76-F1
#
_entry.id   AF-A0A840XQ76-F1
#
_cell.length_a   1.000
_cell.length_b   1.000
_cell.length_c   1.000
_cell.angle_alpha   90.00
_cell.angle_beta   90.00
_cell.angle_gamma   90.00
#
_symmetry.space_group_name_H-M   'P 1'
#
loop_
_entity.id
_entity.type
_entity.pdbx_description
1 polymer ?
#
loop_
_entity_poly.entity_id
_entity_poly.type
_entity_poly.pdbx_seq_one_letter_code
_entity_poly.pdbx_strand_id
1 'polypeptide(L)'
;MSTAQPHDRDPDRDTDTDPDRTAAGWQPLLERPGYEQWWDGSAWRGRAHREPEPFSAFTPELTRALRPGPNRAAHVARAGIAAILLGFGLQTLVATNTLTLPGVPQIALVVVALVISAVIGIGTAVAASLALRVAPRLGGRAIASLALGVSILLGLAPVLLLVAIGLAGGV
;
A
#
# COMPACT_ATOMS: atom_id res chain seq x y z
N MET A 1 -56.25 -28.41 35.65
CA MET A 1 -56.13 -28.26 34.19
C MET A 1 -54.95 -27.34 33.94
N SER A 2 -53.83 -27.89 33.47
CA SER A 2 -52.59 -27.16 33.20
C SER A 2 -52.65 -26.66 31.75
N THR A 3 -52.60 -25.35 31.55
CA THR A 3 -52.42 -24.75 30.21
C THR A 3 -51.06 -24.09 30.19
N ALA A 4 -50.14 -24.76 29.49
CA ALA A 4 -48.79 -24.31 29.23
C ALA A 4 -48.78 -22.97 28.48
N GLN A 5 -47.79 -22.14 28.81
CA GLN A 5 -47.38 -20.92 28.10
C GLN A 5 -47.26 -21.17 26.59
N PRO A 6 -47.74 -20.26 25.73
CA PRO A 6 -47.18 -20.14 24.40
C PRO A 6 -45.78 -19.51 24.53
N HIS A 7 -44.77 -20.28 24.13
CA HIS A 7 -43.43 -19.76 23.86
C HIS A 7 -43.53 -18.59 22.89
N ASP A 8 -43.11 -17.42 23.33
CA ASP A 8 -42.68 -16.33 22.45
C ASP A 8 -41.64 -16.91 21.48
N ARG A 9 -42.03 -17.09 20.22
CA ARG A 9 -41.08 -17.21 19.12
C ARG A 9 -40.62 -15.79 18.84
N ASP A 10 -39.54 -15.44 19.51
CA ASP A 10 -38.73 -14.27 19.21
C ASP A 10 -38.28 -14.36 17.72
N PRO A 11 -38.77 -13.48 16.82
CA PRO A 11 -38.38 -13.50 15.42
C PRO A 11 -37.00 -12.88 15.19
N ASP A 12 -36.39 -12.27 16.21
CA ASP A 12 -35.12 -11.53 16.12
C ASP A 12 -33.90 -12.39 16.45
N ARG A 13 -33.99 -13.71 16.25
CA ARG A 13 -32.78 -14.53 16.20
C ARG A 13 -32.14 -14.33 14.83
N ASP A 14 -31.51 -13.16 14.67
CA ASP A 14 -30.62 -12.77 13.60
C ASP A 14 -29.60 -13.88 13.33
N THR A 15 -29.94 -14.81 12.46
CA THR A 15 -29.02 -15.79 11.88
C THR A 15 -28.14 -15.18 10.78
N ASP A 16 -28.03 -13.85 10.71
CA ASP A 16 -27.40 -13.14 9.58
C ASP A 16 -26.19 -12.27 9.97
N THR A 17 -25.63 -12.45 11.18
CA THR A 17 -24.40 -11.77 11.61
C THR A 17 -23.15 -12.65 11.53
N ASP A 18 -23.15 -13.72 10.74
CA ASP A 18 -21.87 -14.30 10.35
C ASP A 18 -21.33 -13.46 9.19
N PRO A 19 -20.23 -12.69 9.36
CA PRO A 19 -19.66 -11.93 8.26
C PRO A 19 -19.45 -12.85 7.06
N ASP A 20 -19.81 -12.41 5.84
CA ASP A 20 -19.71 -13.25 4.65
C ASP A 20 -18.26 -13.70 4.41
N ARG A 21 -17.91 -14.88 4.93
CA ARG A 21 -16.56 -15.48 4.87
C ARG A 21 -16.29 -16.13 3.51
N THR A 22 -17.20 -16.00 2.54
CA THR A 22 -17.02 -16.61 1.23
C THR A 22 -16.05 -15.82 0.34
N ALA A 23 -15.83 -14.52 0.63
CA ALA A 23 -14.94 -13.65 -0.11
C ALA A 23 -13.70 -13.20 0.71
N ALA A 24 -12.55 -13.16 0.05
CA ALA A 24 -11.32 -12.63 0.64
C ALA A 24 -11.44 -11.11 0.88
N GLY A 25 -11.08 -10.65 2.07
CA GLY A 25 -11.29 -9.25 2.45
C GLY A 25 -10.97 -8.93 3.91
N TRP A 26 -11.09 -7.67 4.28
CA TRP A 26 -11.11 -7.25 5.68
C TRP A 26 -12.45 -7.61 6.29
N GLN A 27 -12.44 -8.45 7.30
CA GLN A 27 -13.64 -8.96 7.97
C GLN A 27 -13.58 -8.63 9.48
N PRO A 28 -14.72 -8.33 10.12
CA PRO A 28 -14.77 -8.03 11.54
C PRO A 28 -14.42 -9.27 12.38
N LEU A 29 -13.67 -9.06 13.47
CA LEU A 29 -13.33 -10.09 14.44
C LEU A 29 -14.42 -10.19 15.51
N LEU A 30 -15.20 -11.27 15.49
CA LEU A 30 -16.24 -11.53 16.51
C LEU A 30 -15.65 -11.62 17.93
N GLU A 31 -14.44 -12.14 18.06
CA GLU A 31 -13.72 -12.26 19.34
C GLU A 31 -13.26 -10.90 19.90
N ARG A 32 -13.17 -9.86 19.05
CA ARG A 32 -12.68 -8.54 19.44
C ARG A 32 -13.43 -7.43 18.69
N PRO A 33 -14.58 -6.97 19.22
CA PRO A 33 -15.38 -5.93 18.59
C PRO A 33 -14.59 -4.66 18.27
N GLY A 34 -14.85 -4.07 17.10
CA GLY A 34 -14.15 -2.87 16.60
C GLY A 34 -12.78 -3.15 15.97
N TYR A 35 -12.45 -4.41 15.72
CA TYR A 35 -11.25 -4.83 15.00
C TYR A 35 -11.61 -5.67 13.77
N GLU A 36 -10.84 -5.49 12.70
CA GLU A 36 -10.90 -6.25 11.47
C GLU A 36 -9.59 -7.00 11.23
N GLN A 37 -9.66 -8.18 10.64
CA GLN A 37 -8.49 -8.93 10.16
C GLN A 37 -8.71 -9.39 8.72
N TRP A 38 -7.62 -9.64 8.00
CA TRP A 38 -7.72 -10.13 6.63
C TRP A 38 -8.13 -11.60 6.63
N TRP A 39 -9.22 -11.91 5.95
CA TRP A 39 -9.67 -13.26 5.62
C TRP A 39 -9.28 -13.60 4.19
N ASP A 40 -8.61 -14.73 3.98
CA ASP A 40 -8.18 -15.15 2.63
C ASP A 40 -9.19 -16.07 1.90
N GLY A 41 -10.37 -16.30 2.49
CA GLY A 41 -11.37 -17.27 2.04
C GLY A 41 -11.30 -18.61 2.78
N SER A 42 -10.22 -18.87 3.52
CA SER A 42 -10.01 -20.13 4.25
C SER A 42 -9.51 -19.94 5.68
N ALA A 43 -8.70 -18.90 5.91
CA ALA A 43 -8.07 -18.63 7.20
C ALA A 43 -7.86 -17.13 7.41
N TRP A 44 -7.77 -16.75 8.68
CA TRP A 44 -7.36 -15.42 9.11
C TRP A 44 -5.85 -15.22 8.87
N ARG A 45 -5.48 -14.07 8.34
CA ARG A 45 -4.09 -13.73 7.99
C ARG A 45 -3.68 -12.37 8.54
N GLY A 46 -2.39 -12.29 8.87
CA GLY A 46 -1.76 -11.03 9.28
C GLY A 46 -2.24 -10.56 10.65
N ARG A 47 -2.06 -9.27 10.92
CA ARG A 47 -2.40 -8.66 12.21
C ARG A 47 -3.82 -8.06 12.16
N ALA A 48 -4.55 -8.17 13.27
CA ALA A 48 -5.80 -7.45 13.44
C ALA A 48 -5.55 -5.93 13.51
N HIS A 49 -6.41 -5.16 12.84
CA HIS A 49 -6.39 -3.71 12.84
C HIS A 49 -7.69 -3.17 13.39
N ARG A 50 -7.64 -2.00 14.04
CA ARG A 50 -8.85 -1.31 14.45
C ARG A 50 -9.67 -0.93 13.21
N GLU A 51 -10.98 -1.07 13.29
CA GLU A 51 -11.91 -0.60 12.26
C GLU A 51 -11.64 0.89 11.99
N PRO A 52 -11.67 1.33 10.71
CA PRO A 52 -11.54 2.75 10.40
C PRO A 52 -12.66 3.54 11.07
N GLU A 53 -12.31 4.69 11.67
CA GLU A 53 -13.31 5.54 12.30
C GLU A 53 -14.24 6.15 11.22
N PRO A 54 -15.56 6.25 11.48
CA PRO A 54 -16.53 6.82 10.54
C PRO A 54 -16.21 8.26 10.11
N PHE A 55 -15.49 9.00 10.96
CA PHE A 55 -15.15 10.41 10.76
C PHE A 55 -13.67 10.63 10.37
N SER A 56 -13.01 9.59 9.85
CA SER A 56 -11.66 9.67 9.29
C SER A 56 -11.58 10.66 8.11
N ALA A 57 -10.40 11.26 7.90
CA ALA A 57 -10.09 12.11 6.74
C ALA A 57 -10.27 11.39 5.39
N PHE A 58 -10.31 10.05 5.41
CA PHE A 58 -10.63 9.20 4.27
C PHE A 58 -11.82 8.32 4.61
N THR A 59 -12.67 8.01 3.63
CA THR A 59 -13.78 7.08 3.83
C THR A 59 -13.25 5.74 4.39
N PRO A 60 -14.03 5.05 5.25
CA PRO A 60 -13.62 3.78 5.82
C PRO A 60 -13.20 2.75 4.76
N GLU A 61 -13.90 2.73 3.63
CA GLU A 61 -13.60 1.89 2.47
C GLU A 61 -12.23 2.20 1.86
N LEU A 62 -11.93 3.47 1.63
CA LEU A 62 -10.63 3.89 1.08
C LEU A 62 -9.50 3.57 2.07
N THR A 63 -9.74 3.80 3.37
CA THR A 63 -8.80 3.48 4.43
C THR A 63 -8.49 1.98 4.45
N ARG A 64 -9.50 1.12 4.32
CA ARG A 64 -9.33 -0.34 4.21
C ARG A 64 -8.59 -0.73 2.93
N ALA A 65 -8.94 -0.13 1.80
CA ALA A 65 -8.34 -0.43 0.51
C ALA A 65 -6.83 -0.10 0.47
N LEU A 66 -6.42 1.00 1.10
CA LEU A 66 -5.03 1.43 1.19
C LEU A 66 -4.19 0.62 2.20
N ARG A 67 -4.81 -0.25 3.01
CA ARG A 67 -4.04 -1.14 3.88
C ARG A 67 -3.35 -2.22 3.02
N PRO A 68 -2.03 -2.44 3.20
CA PRO A 68 -1.31 -3.48 2.47
C PRO A 68 -1.76 -4.91 2.81
N GLY A 69 -2.51 -5.11 3.90
CA GLY A 69 -2.92 -6.45 4.34
C GLY A 69 -1.71 -7.31 4.72
N PRO A 70 -1.85 -8.65 4.75
CA PRO A 70 -0.73 -9.57 4.95
C PRO A 70 0.31 -9.58 3.80
N ASN A 71 0.09 -8.83 2.72
CA ASN A 71 0.96 -8.81 1.54
C ASN A 71 2.28 -8.06 1.80
N ARG A 72 3.37 -8.80 2.03
CA ARG A 72 4.72 -8.23 2.23
C ARG A 72 5.17 -7.34 1.07
N ALA A 73 4.88 -7.73 -0.16
CA ALA A 73 5.25 -6.93 -1.33
C ALA A 73 4.49 -5.59 -1.35
N ALA A 74 3.24 -5.56 -0.90
CA ALA A 74 2.47 -4.32 -0.75
C ALA A 74 3.04 -3.40 0.35
N HIS A 75 3.58 -3.96 1.44
CA HIS A 75 4.31 -3.19 2.44
C HIS A 75 5.58 -2.54 1.86
N VAL A 76 6.36 -3.32 1.10
CA VAL A 76 7.56 -2.81 0.42
C VAL A 76 7.17 -1.74 -0.60
N ALA A 77 6.13 -1.96 -1.40
CA ALA A 77 5.64 -0.99 -2.37
C ALA A 77 5.19 0.32 -1.69
N ARG A 78 4.51 0.22 -0.53
CA ARG A 78 4.12 1.39 0.28
C ARG A 78 5.34 2.15 0.80
N ALA A 79 6.37 1.46 1.30
CA ALA A 79 7.62 2.09 1.70
C ALA A 79 8.33 2.74 0.50
N GLY A 80 8.25 2.10 -0.67
CA GLY A 80 8.74 2.61 -1.94
C GLY A 80 8.13 3.96 -2.32
N ILE A 81 6.82 4.17 -2.11
CA ILE A 81 6.19 5.49 -2.31
C ILE A 81 6.91 6.58 -1.50
N ALA A 82 7.13 6.34 -0.20
CA ALA A 82 7.82 7.31 0.65
C ALA A 82 9.26 7.56 0.18
N ALA A 83 9.97 6.50 -0.21
CA ALA A 83 11.33 6.61 -0.74
C ALA A 83 11.39 7.39 -2.07
N ILE A 84 10.41 7.22 -2.96
CA ILE A 84 10.30 8.00 -4.21
C ILE A 84 10.12 9.48 -3.89
N LEU A 85 9.23 9.83 -2.95
CA LEU A 85 9.00 11.22 -2.56
C LEU A 85 10.26 11.86 -1.95
N LEU A 86 10.98 11.12 -1.11
CA LEU A 86 12.26 11.56 -0.57
C LEU A 86 13.32 11.72 -1.66
N GLY A 87 13.40 10.79 -2.60
CA GLY A 87 14.31 10.86 -3.75
C GLY A 87 14.03 12.07 -4.64
N PHE A 88 12.75 12.39 -4.87
CA PHE A 88 12.34 13.59 -5.60
C PHE A 88 12.73 14.87 -4.86
N GLY A 89 12.55 14.91 -3.54
CA GLY A 89 13.02 16.01 -2.69
C GLY A 89 14.54 16.19 -2.78
N LEU A 90 15.30 15.10 -2.67
CA LEU A 90 16.76 15.12 -2.78
C LEU A 90 17.23 15.62 -4.15
N GLN A 91 16.60 15.17 -5.23
CA GLN A 91 16.89 15.64 -6.58
C GLN A 91 16.65 17.15 -6.71
N THR A 92 15.55 17.64 -6.14
CA THR A 92 15.24 19.08 -6.13
C THR A 92 16.35 19.86 -5.43
N LEU A 93 16.80 19.41 -4.25
CA LEU A 93 17.86 20.07 -3.47
C LEU A 93 19.22 20.09 -4.19
N VAL A 94 19.55 19.01 -4.91
CA VAL A 94 20.78 18.94 -5.72
C VAL A 94 20.65 19.83 -6.97
N ALA A 95 19.50 19.81 -7.64
CA ALA A 95 19.26 20.63 -8.83
C ALA A 95 19.29 22.14 -8.53
N THR A 96 18.85 22.56 -7.34
CA THR A 96 18.88 23.96 -6.90
C THR A 96 20.21 24.39 -6.28
N ASN A 97 21.27 23.57 -6.38
CA ASN A 97 22.58 23.79 -5.74
C ASN A 97 22.51 24.04 -4.23
N THR A 98 21.43 23.60 -3.57
CA THR A 98 21.27 23.74 -2.11
C THR A 98 22.09 22.68 -1.38
N LEU A 99 22.32 21.54 -2.02
CA LEU A 99 23.24 20.50 -1.55
C LEU A 99 24.52 20.51 -2.39
N THR A 100 25.65 20.84 -1.77
CA THR A 100 26.98 20.78 -2.40
C THR A 100 27.93 20.00 -1.49
N LEU A 101 28.82 19.20 -2.09
CA LEU A 101 29.89 18.51 -1.37
C LEU A 101 31.25 19.05 -1.83
N PRO A 102 32.13 19.48 -0.90
CA PRO A 102 33.47 19.94 -1.25
C PRO A 102 34.23 18.88 -2.04
N GLY A 103 34.80 19.27 -3.18
CA GLY A 103 35.61 18.38 -4.02
C GLY A 103 34.82 17.43 -4.94
N VAL A 104 33.48 17.45 -4.91
CA VAL A 104 32.65 16.65 -5.82
C VAL A 104 32.01 17.57 -6.86
N PRO A 105 32.17 17.31 -8.18
CA PRO A 105 31.54 18.12 -9.20
C PRO A 105 30.02 17.95 -9.15
N GLN A 106 29.29 19.05 -9.32
CA GLN A 106 27.82 19.07 -9.19
C GLN A 106 27.14 18.05 -10.11
N ILE A 107 27.65 17.87 -11.33
CA ILE A 107 27.12 16.90 -12.28
C ILE A 107 27.19 15.46 -11.74
N ALA A 108 28.23 15.10 -10.99
CA ALA A 108 28.34 13.78 -10.38
C ALA A 108 27.29 13.59 -9.28
N LEU A 109 27.02 14.63 -8.47
CA LEU A 109 25.95 14.59 -7.46
C LEU A 109 24.57 14.41 -8.10
N VAL A 110 24.31 15.11 -9.22
CA VAL A 110 23.08 14.95 -9.99
C VAL A 110 22.95 13.52 -10.51
N VAL A 111 23.99 12.98 -11.16
CA VAL A 111 23.96 11.61 -11.70
C VAL A 111 23.73 10.59 -10.59
N VAL A 112 24.41 10.70 -9.45
CA VAL A 112 24.21 9.79 -8.31
C VAL A 112 22.79 9.87 -7.77
N ALA A 113 22.24 11.08 -7.61
CA ALA A 113 20.85 11.26 -7.16
C ALA A 113 19.84 10.68 -8.17
N LEU A 114 20.11 10.80 -9.47
CA LEU A 114 19.29 10.17 -10.50
C LEU A 114 19.34 8.64 -10.44
N VAL A 115 20.54 8.06 -10.28
CA VAL A 115 20.72 6.61 -10.15
C VAL A 115 19.99 6.06 -8.94
N ILE A 116 20.14 6.70 -7.77
CA ILE A 116 19.45 6.28 -6.54
C ILE A 116 17.93 6.30 -6.75
N SER A 117 17.38 7.39 -7.28
CA SER A 117 15.94 7.49 -7.54
C SER A 117 15.45 6.49 -8.59
N ALA A 118 16.24 6.22 -9.64
CA ALA A 118 15.93 5.23 -10.64
C ALA A 118 15.83 3.82 -10.03
N VAL A 119 16.79 3.44 -9.18
CA VAL A 119 16.78 2.15 -8.48
C VAL A 119 15.57 2.03 -7.56
N ILE A 120 15.26 3.09 -6.79
CA ILE A 120 14.08 3.14 -5.92
C ILE A 120 12.80 2.99 -6.74
N GLY A 121 12.67 3.70 -7.86
CA GLY A 121 11.53 3.61 -8.78
C GLY A 121 11.35 2.19 -9.30
N ILE A 122 12.39 1.60 -9.90
CA ILE A 122 12.34 0.23 -10.44
C ILE A 122 11.99 -0.78 -9.34
N GLY A 123 12.64 -0.70 -8.18
CA GLY A 123 12.35 -1.58 -7.04
C GLY A 123 10.90 -1.47 -6.57
N THR A 124 10.36 -0.26 -6.53
CA THR A 124 8.95 -0.01 -6.18
C THR A 124 8.00 -0.57 -7.22
N ALA A 125 8.28 -0.39 -8.52
CA ALA A 125 7.48 -0.96 -9.60
C ALA A 125 7.46 -2.50 -9.55
N VAL A 126 8.61 -3.13 -9.29
CA VAL A 126 8.71 -4.58 -9.15
C VAL A 126 7.91 -5.06 -7.93
N ALA A 127 8.10 -4.43 -6.77
CA ALA A 127 7.36 -4.78 -5.55
C ALA A 127 5.84 -4.60 -5.74
N ALA A 128 5.40 -3.50 -6.35
CA ALA A 128 4.01 -3.23 -6.66
C ALA A 128 3.43 -4.29 -7.62
N SER A 129 4.18 -4.65 -8.67
CA SER A 129 3.77 -5.68 -9.63
C SER A 129 3.62 -7.05 -8.98
N LEU A 130 4.58 -7.43 -8.12
CA LEU A 130 4.50 -8.67 -7.34
C LEU A 130 3.31 -8.64 -6.37
N ALA A 131 3.08 -7.50 -5.71
CA ALA A 131 1.96 -7.32 -4.80
C ALA A 131 0.61 -7.50 -5.50
N LEU A 132 0.44 -6.94 -6.70
CA LEU A 132 -0.80 -7.06 -7.48
C LEU A 132 -1.13 -8.50 -7.88
N ARG A 133 -0.12 -9.35 -8.14
CA ARG A 133 -0.33 -10.76 -8.49
C ARG A 133 -0.94 -11.58 -7.34
N VAL A 134 -0.58 -11.26 -6.11
CA VAL A 134 -1.05 -11.97 -4.90
C VAL A 134 -2.16 -11.22 -4.15
N ALA A 135 -2.51 -10.02 -4.60
CA ALA A 135 -3.53 -9.17 -3.97
C ALA A 135 -4.92 -9.80 -3.83
N PRO A 136 -5.41 -10.66 -4.76
CA PRO A 136 -6.70 -11.33 -4.57
C PRO A 136 -6.74 -12.22 -3.32
N ARG A 137 -5.58 -12.75 -2.89
CA ARG A 137 -5.48 -13.64 -1.72
C ARG A 137 -5.02 -12.93 -0.46
N LEU A 138 -4.12 -11.95 -0.60
CA LEU A 138 -3.42 -11.30 0.51
C LEU A 138 -3.78 -9.82 0.70
N GLY A 139 -4.66 -9.27 -0.13
CA GLY A 139 -5.05 -7.87 -0.07
C GLY A 139 -3.97 -6.90 -0.56
N GLY A 140 -4.20 -5.61 -0.28
CA GLY A 140 -3.27 -4.55 -0.65
C GLY A 140 -3.30 -4.13 -2.12
N ARG A 141 -4.37 -4.45 -2.86
CA ARG A 141 -4.50 -4.10 -4.28
C ARG A 141 -4.40 -2.59 -4.51
N ALA A 142 -5.14 -1.77 -3.76
CA ALA A 142 -5.20 -0.33 -3.99
C ALA A 142 -3.86 0.36 -3.67
N ILE A 143 -3.18 -0.04 -2.59
CA ILE A 143 -1.86 0.50 -2.26
C ILE A 143 -0.80 0.06 -3.28
N ALA A 144 -0.89 -1.17 -3.80
CA ALA A 144 0.01 -1.64 -4.84
C ALA A 144 -0.22 -0.89 -6.17
N SER A 145 -1.47 -0.65 -6.57
CA SER A 145 -1.78 0.16 -7.76
C SER A 145 -1.34 1.61 -7.60
N LEU A 146 -1.54 2.19 -6.41
CA LEU A 146 -1.06 3.54 -6.08
C LEU A 146 0.47 3.60 -6.20
N ALA A 147 1.17 2.63 -5.60
CA ALA A 147 2.63 2.56 -5.65
C ALA A 147 3.15 2.40 -7.09
N LEU A 148 2.48 1.59 -7.91
CA LEU A 148 2.79 1.45 -9.33
C LEU A 148 2.61 2.79 -10.07
N GLY A 149 1.48 3.47 -9.84
CA GLY A 149 1.20 4.77 -10.44
C GLY A 149 2.25 5.82 -10.07
N VAL A 150 2.58 5.95 -8.78
CA VAL A 150 3.64 6.85 -8.30
C VAL A 150 5.00 6.50 -8.91
N SER A 151 5.32 5.21 -8.97
CA SER A 151 6.56 4.73 -9.58
C SER A 151 6.66 5.06 -11.07
N ILE A 152 5.56 5.00 -11.81
CA ILE A 152 5.54 5.36 -13.23
C ILE A 152 5.65 6.88 -13.37
N LEU A 153 4.86 7.65 -12.62
CA LEU A 153 4.81 9.10 -12.76
C LEU A 153 6.10 9.80 -12.33
N LEU A 154 6.68 9.38 -11.20
CA LEU A 154 7.86 10.03 -10.61
C LEU A 154 9.15 9.22 -10.77
N GLY A 155 9.05 7.89 -10.76
CA GLY A 155 10.22 7.01 -10.86
C GLY A 155 10.73 6.81 -12.30
N LEU A 156 9.89 7.04 -13.32
CA LEU A 156 10.30 6.87 -14.71
C LEU A 156 11.16 8.03 -15.22
N ALA A 157 10.87 9.26 -14.79
CA ALA A 157 11.61 10.46 -15.20
C ALA A 157 13.13 10.35 -15.00
N PRO A 158 13.66 9.95 -13.82
CA PRO A 158 15.10 9.81 -13.64
C PRO A 158 15.71 8.69 -14.49
N VAL A 159 14.98 7.61 -14.75
CA VAL A 159 15.43 6.53 -15.65
C VAL A 159 15.60 7.06 -17.07
N LEU A 160 14.60 7.78 -17.58
CA LEU A 160 14.64 8.36 -18.93
C LEU A 160 15.77 9.39 -19.05
N LEU A 161 15.99 10.20 -18.01
CA LEU A 161 17.07 11.18 -18.00
C LEU A 161 18.45 10.51 -18.02
N LEU A 162 18.64 9.44 -17.24
CA LEU A 162 19.88 8.65 -17.28
C LEU A 162 20.13 8.03 -18.66
N VAL A 163 19.08 7.49 -19.29
CA VAL A 163 19.17 6.95 -20.66
C VAL A 163 19.56 8.06 -21.64
N ALA A 164 18.94 9.24 -21.55
CA ALA A 164 19.28 10.38 -22.40
C ALA A 164 20.74 10.84 -22.21
N ILE A 165 21.21 10.93 -20.96
CA ILE A 165 22.61 11.26 -20.64
C ILE A 165 23.56 10.22 -21.27
N GLY A 166 23.26 8.94 -21.11
CA GLY A 166 24.07 7.86 -21.70
C GLY A 166 24.09 7.89 -23.22
N LEU A 167 22.94 8.13 -23.87
CA LEU A 167 22.85 8.24 -25.33
C LEU A 167 23.54 9.47 -25.90
N ALA A 168 23.57 10.58 -25.15
CA ALA A 168 24.27 11.80 -25.53
C ALA A 168 25.81 11.71 -25.39
N GLY A 169 26.35 10.56 -24.96
CA GLY A 169 27.78 10.37 -24.73
C GLY A 169 28.26 10.94 -23.38
N GLY A 170 27.34 11.20 -22.45
CA GLY A 170 27.66 11.78 -21.16
C GLY A 170 28.15 10.74 -20.14
N VAL A 171 29.43 10.37 -20.23
CA VAL A 171 30.43 10.37 -19.14
C VAL A 171 31.82 10.48 -19.78
#